data_AF-A0AAU6WUH6-F1
#
_entry.id   AF-A0AAU6WUH6-F1
#
_cell.length_a   1.000
_cell.length_b   1.000
_cell.length_c   1.000
_cell.angle_alpha   90.00
_cell.angle_beta   90.00
_cell.angle_gamma   90.00
#
_symmetry.space_group_name_H-M   'P 1'
#
loop_
_entity.id
_entity.type
_entity.pdbx_description
1 polymer ?
#
loop_
_entity_poly.entity_id
_entity_poly.type
_entity_poly.pdbx_seq_one_letter_code
_entity_poly.pdbx_strand_id
1 'polypeptide(L)'
;MDKICEFFAIFLQNLHSVLYIYLKAQKMIRKKLKSLRKEKGMSQKEMAEILSTDISSYSRKENGKSKIHDEEWIKLANVLNVSVDDIKERENIKVVYNETLTSDDNSGNYSQHFNLPNSILENLHDYIAILKHENESLKKELETFKNK
;
A
#
# COMPACT_ATOMS: atom_id res chain seq x y z
N MET A 1 -19.45 -32.21 12.64
CA MET A 1 -19.55 -31.36 11.42
C MET A 1 -19.72 -29.89 11.76
N ASP A 2 -20.47 -29.54 12.81
CA ASP A 2 -20.85 -28.15 13.11
C ASP A 2 -19.69 -27.21 13.44
N LYS A 3 -18.69 -27.66 14.21
CA LYS A 3 -17.53 -26.84 14.59
C LYS A 3 -16.65 -26.42 13.41
N ILE A 4 -16.59 -27.27 12.37
CA ILE A 4 -15.82 -26.98 11.16
C ILE A 4 -16.54 -25.89 10.35
N CYS A 5 -17.86 -25.99 10.19
CA CYS A 5 -18.66 -24.96 9.54
C CYS A 5 -18.58 -23.61 10.28
N GLU A 6 -18.59 -23.63 11.61
CA GLU A 6 -18.48 -22.41 12.43
C GLU A 6 -17.09 -21.76 12.29
N PHE A 7 -16.03 -22.57 12.26
CA PHE A 7 -14.67 -22.10 11.98
C PHE A 7 -14.55 -21.47 10.58
N PHE A 8 -15.10 -22.12 9.55
CA PHE A 8 -15.10 -21.57 8.19
C PHE A 8 -15.92 -20.28 8.09
N ALA A 9 -17.06 -20.18 8.79
CA ALA A 9 -17.85 -18.96 8.82
C ALA A 9 -17.09 -17.80 9.46
N ILE A 10 -16.42 -18.03 10.59
CA ILE A 10 -15.58 -17.02 11.26
C ILE A 10 -14.39 -16.64 10.39
N PHE A 11 -13.74 -17.60 9.73
CA PHE A 11 -12.62 -17.35 8.83
C PHE A 11 -13.04 -16.49 7.63
N LEU A 12 -14.17 -16.81 7.00
CA LEU A 12 -14.73 -16.05 5.88
C LEU A 12 -15.16 -14.64 6.31
N GLN A 13 -15.75 -14.50 7.49
CA GLN A 13 -16.15 -13.19 8.04
C GLN A 13 -14.94 -12.29 8.29
N ASN A 14 -13.85 -12.85 8.86
CA ASN A 14 -12.61 -12.13 9.09
C ASN A 14 -11.89 -11.78 7.78
N LEU A 15 -11.85 -12.71 6.82
CA LEU A 15 -11.27 -12.48 5.50
C LEU A 15 -12.00 -11.34 4.77
N HIS A 16 -13.33 -11.31 4.85
CA HIS A 16 -14.14 -10.25 4.25
C HIS A 16 -13.91 -8.90 4.93
N SER A 17 -13.79 -8.87 6.27
CA SER A 17 -13.51 -7.65 7.02
C SER A 17 -12.13 -7.06 6.68
N VAL A 18 -11.09 -7.91 6.65
CA VAL A 18 -9.72 -7.52 6.27
C VAL A 18 -9.67 -7.04 4.83
N LEU A 19 -10.31 -7.75 3.90
CA LEU A 19 -10.39 -7.35 2.49
C LEU A 19 -11.13 -6.03 2.33
N TYR A 20 -12.22 -5.81 3.06
CA TYR A 20 -12.97 -4.55 3.05
C TYR A 20 -12.14 -3.38 3.56
N ILE A 21 -11.42 -3.55 4.68
CA ILE A 21 -10.52 -2.53 5.22
C ILE A 21 -9.41 -2.20 4.20
N TYR A 22 -8.80 -3.22 3.59
CA TYR A 22 -7.76 -3.05 2.58
C TYR A 22 -8.28 -2.30 1.34
N LEU A 23 -9.43 -2.71 0.79
CA LEU A 23 -10.05 -2.03 -0.36
C LEU A 23 -10.48 -0.60 -0.02
N LYS A 24 -10.97 -0.35 1.21
CA LYS A 24 -11.35 0.98 1.67
C LYS A 24 -10.11 1.88 1.85
N ALA A 25 -9.03 1.35 2.40
CA ALA A 25 -7.75 2.07 2.52
C ALA A 25 -7.18 2.44 1.14
N GLN A 26 -7.17 1.49 0.20
CA GLN A 26 -6.77 1.73 -1.21
C GLN A 26 -7.65 2.80 -1.89
N LYS A 27 -8.96 2.83 -1.58
CA LYS A 27 -9.92 3.81 -2.09
C LYS A 27 -9.82 5.18 -1.41
N MET A 28 -9.33 5.25 -0.17
CA MET A 28 -9.07 6.50 0.56
C MET A 28 -7.77 7.17 0.12
N ILE A 29 -6.74 6.37 -0.20
CA ILE A 29 -5.47 6.87 -0.71
C ILE A 29 -5.71 7.72 -1.95
N ARG A 30 -6.37 7.19 -2.99
CA ARG A 30 -6.62 7.82 -4.31
C ARG A 30 -7.51 9.07 -4.34
N LYS A 31 -7.81 9.67 -3.18
CA LYS A 31 -8.77 10.77 -3.06
C LYS A 31 -8.19 12.03 -2.42
N LYS A 32 -6.92 12.04 -2.02
CA LYS A 32 -6.35 13.15 -1.23
C LYS A 32 -6.29 14.46 -2.02
N LEU A 33 -5.79 14.41 -3.26
CA LEU A 33 -5.77 15.59 -4.15
C LEU A 33 -7.19 16.12 -4.41
N LYS A 34 -8.14 15.21 -4.65
CA LYS A 34 -9.54 15.55 -4.93
C LYS A 34 -10.26 16.17 -3.73
N SER A 35 -10.01 15.67 -2.52
CA SER A 35 -10.60 16.23 -1.31
C SER A 35 -10.07 17.62 -1.02
N LEU A 36 -8.75 17.82 -1.12
CA LEU A 36 -8.12 19.12 -0.89
C LEU A 36 -8.61 20.18 -1.88
N ARG A 37 -8.72 19.81 -3.17
CA ARG A 37 -9.30 20.70 -4.18
C ARG A 37 -10.72 21.15 -3.82
N LYS A 38 -11.57 20.20 -3.40
CA LYS A 38 -12.95 20.50 -3.01
C LYS A 38 -13.04 21.35 -1.74
N GLU A 39 -12.16 21.12 -0.77
CA GLU A 39 -12.05 21.92 0.45
C GLU A 39 -11.67 23.37 0.13
N LYS A 40 -10.81 23.58 -0.87
CA LYS A 40 -10.47 24.90 -1.41
C LYS A 40 -11.55 25.50 -2.33
N GLY A 41 -12.66 24.80 -2.55
CA GLY A 41 -13.76 25.27 -3.41
C GLY A 41 -13.42 25.32 -4.91
N MET A 42 -12.33 24.68 -5.34
CA MET A 42 -11.83 24.80 -6.71
C MET A 42 -12.45 23.75 -7.64
N SER A 43 -12.71 24.14 -8.87
CA SER A 43 -13.16 23.27 -9.96
C SER A 43 -11.98 22.55 -10.63
N GLN A 44 -12.29 21.47 -11.36
CA GLN A 44 -11.27 20.80 -12.18
C GLN A 44 -10.76 21.70 -13.32
N LYS A 45 -11.57 22.69 -13.75
CA LYS A 45 -11.21 23.65 -14.79
C LYS A 45 -10.13 24.61 -14.30
N GLU A 46 -10.32 25.21 -13.13
CA GLU A 46 -9.34 26.13 -12.52
C GLU A 46 -7.99 25.42 -12.30
N MET A 47 -8.01 24.17 -11.83
CA MET A 47 -6.79 23.39 -11.65
C MET A 47 -6.08 23.05 -12.97
N ALA A 48 -6.84 22.83 -14.04
CA ALA A 48 -6.29 22.59 -15.36
C ALA A 48 -5.62 23.85 -15.93
N GLU A 49 -6.22 25.02 -15.72
CA GLU A 49 -5.66 26.33 -16.10
C GLU A 49 -4.32 26.59 -15.39
N ILE A 50 -4.25 26.34 -14.08
CA ILE A 50 -3.02 26.45 -13.27
C ILE A 50 -1.89 25.57 -13.82
N LEU A 51 -2.23 24.36 -14.26
CA LEU A 51 -1.27 23.41 -14.84
C LEU A 51 -1.03 23.64 -16.34
N SER A 52 -1.70 24.62 -16.95
CA SER A 52 -1.65 24.86 -18.40
C SER A 52 -1.95 23.60 -19.21
N THR A 53 -2.94 22.83 -18.77
CA THR A 53 -3.39 21.58 -19.40
C THR A 53 -4.90 21.63 -19.63
N ASP A 54 -5.43 20.70 -20.41
CA ASP A 54 -6.87 20.56 -20.55
C ASP A 54 -7.54 19.88 -19.33
N ILE A 55 -8.84 20.12 -19.18
CA ILE A 55 -9.66 19.60 -18.06
C ILE A 55 -9.65 18.06 -18.02
N SER A 56 -9.61 17.40 -19.18
CA SER A 56 -9.65 15.93 -19.26
C SER A 56 -8.32 15.31 -18.80
N SER A 57 -7.18 15.93 -19.15
CA SER A 57 -5.86 15.58 -18.66
C SER A 57 -5.76 15.77 -17.15
N TYR A 58 -6.21 16.91 -16.60
CA TYR A 58 -6.27 17.10 -15.15
C TYR A 58 -7.19 16.07 -14.47
N SER A 59 -8.36 15.79 -15.03
CA SER A 59 -9.28 14.79 -14.48
C SER A 59 -8.66 13.39 -14.47
N ARG A 60 -7.92 13.00 -15.51
CA ARG A 60 -7.17 11.73 -15.53
C ARG A 60 -6.10 11.70 -14.44
N LYS A 61 -5.34 12.78 -14.27
CA LYS A 61 -4.34 12.96 -13.20
C LYS A 61 -4.97 12.85 -11.80
N GLU A 62 -6.02 13.62 -11.53
CA GLU A 62 -6.73 13.60 -10.23
C GLU A 62 -7.29 12.20 -9.89
N ASN A 63 -7.75 11.45 -10.89
CA ASN A 63 -8.29 10.10 -10.67
C ASN A 63 -7.21 8.99 -10.72
N GLY A 64 -5.92 9.36 -10.78
CA GLY A 64 -4.79 8.41 -10.83
C GLY A 64 -4.70 7.59 -12.12
N LYS A 65 -5.35 8.03 -13.20
CA LYS A 65 -5.28 7.41 -14.54
C LYS A 65 -4.07 7.90 -15.34
N SER A 66 -3.37 8.93 -14.86
CA SER A 66 -2.18 9.49 -15.49
C SER A 66 -1.25 10.01 -14.39
N LYS A 67 0.06 9.88 -14.63
CA LYS A 67 1.08 10.34 -13.68
C LYS A 67 1.06 11.86 -13.59
N ILE A 68 1.30 12.37 -12.39
CA ILE A 68 1.55 13.80 -12.12
C ILE A 68 3.07 13.94 -11.94
N HIS A 69 3.69 14.81 -12.72
CA HIS A 69 5.13 15.05 -12.66
C HIS A 69 5.49 15.96 -11.47
N ASP A 70 6.74 15.92 -11.02
CA ASP A 70 7.17 16.65 -9.80
C ASP A 70 6.95 18.17 -9.90
N GLU A 71 7.17 18.76 -11.08
CA GLU A 71 6.87 20.18 -11.33
C GLU A 71 5.39 20.50 -11.17
N GLU A 72 4.52 19.59 -11.58
CA GLU A 72 3.07 19.73 -11.44
C GLU A 72 2.65 19.58 -9.99
N TRP A 73 3.28 18.65 -9.24
CA TRP A 73 3.06 18.51 -7.81
C TRP A 73 3.38 19.78 -7.04
N ILE A 74 4.48 20.46 -7.38
CA ILE A 74 4.85 21.74 -6.76
C ILE A 74 3.76 22.79 -7.02
N LYS A 75 3.29 22.92 -8.26
CA LYS A 75 2.20 23.87 -8.60
C LYS A 75 0.91 23.56 -7.84
N LEU A 76 0.52 22.29 -7.77
CA LEU A 76 -0.67 21.85 -7.04
C LEU A 76 -0.56 22.11 -5.53
N ALA A 77 0.59 21.80 -4.94
CA ALA A 77 0.87 22.03 -3.54
C ALA A 77 0.78 23.52 -3.16
N ASN A 78 1.37 24.39 -3.99
CA ASN A 78 1.33 25.84 -3.80
C ASN A 78 -0.10 26.38 -3.80
N VAL A 79 -0.92 25.96 -4.77
CA VAL A 79 -2.32 26.42 -4.89
C VAL A 79 -3.18 25.90 -3.74
N LEU A 80 -2.94 24.67 -3.32
CA LEU A 80 -3.69 24.04 -2.23
C LEU A 80 -3.15 24.44 -0.85
N ASN A 81 -2.07 25.22 -0.78
CA ASN A 81 -1.39 25.66 0.44
C ASN A 81 -1.04 24.49 1.38
N VAL A 82 -0.44 23.44 0.81
CA VAL A 82 0.01 22.23 1.50
C VAL A 82 1.42 21.88 1.04
N SER A 83 2.15 21.04 1.78
CA SER A 83 3.44 20.54 1.31
C SER A 83 3.25 19.50 0.19
N VAL A 84 4.27 19.35 -0.66
CA VAL A 84 4.27 18.30 -1.70
C VAL A 84 4.16 16.91 -1.06
N ASP A 85 4.87 16.66 0.04
CA ASP A 85 4.85 15.38 0.75
C ASP A 85 3.48 15.07 1.36
N ASP A 86 2.74 16.10 1.76
CA ASP A 86 1.37 15.92 2.25
C ASP A 86 0.44 15.52 1.11
N ILE A 87 0.54 16.12 -0.06
CA ILE A 87 -0.43 15.85 -1.13
C ILE A 87 -0.05 14.66 -2.03
N LYS A 88 1.24 14.41 -2.20
CA LYS A 88 1.77 13.37 -3.07
C LYS A 88 1.50 12.01 -2.44
N GLU A 89 0.59 11.26 -3.03
CA GLU A 89 0.38 9.87 -2.68
C GLU A 89 1.66 9.10 -3.03
N ARG A 90 2.30 8.48 -2.02
CA ARG A 90 3.39 7.54 -2.27
C ARG A 90 2.83 6.44 -3.17
N GLU A 91 3.37 6.32 -4.39
CA GLU A 91 3.04 5.20 -5.27
C GLU A 91 3.22 3.92 -4.44
N ASN A 92 2.19 3.05 -4.41
CA ASN A 92 2.22 1.80 -3.65
C ASN A 92 3.61 1.18 -3.78
N ILE A 93 4.27 0.96 -2.64
CA ILE A 93 5.60 0.38 -2.55
C ILE A 93 5.61 -0.83 -3.49
N LYS A 94 6.29 -0.71 -4.64
CA LYS A 94 6.74 -1.88 -5.35
C LYS A 94 7.74 -2.50 -4.39
N VAL A 95 7.30 -3.49 -3.61
CA VAL A 95 8.21 -4.29 -2.80
C VAL A 95 9.08 -5.03 -3.79
N VAL A 96 10.19 -4.42 -4.16
CA VAL A 96 11.24 -5.12 -4.90
C VAL A 96 11.94 -5.95 -3.83
N TYR A 97 11.68 -7.26 -3.85
CA TYR A 97 12.47 -8.21 -3.08
C TYR A 97 13.87 -8.24 -3.69
N ASN A 98 14.73 -7.31 -3.28
CA ASN A 98 16.14 -7.35 -3.63
C ASN A 98 16.82 -8.38 -2.72
N GLU A 99 16.74 -9.65 -3.08
CA GLU A 99 17.60 -10.68 -2.51
C GLU A 99 18.97 -10.57 -3.18
N THR A 100 19.68 -9.47 -2.96
CA THR A 100 21.14 -9.37 -3.20
C THR A 100 21.68 -8.07 -2.61
N LEU A 101 22.34 -8.18 -1.46
CA LEU A 101 23.38 -7.24 -1.05
C LEU A 101 24.59 -7.51 -1.95
N THR A 102 24.62 -6.88 -3.12
CA THR A 102 25.87 -6.67 -3.85
C THR A 102 26.21 -5.21 -3.75
N SER A 103 27.30 -4.96 -3.03
CA SER A 103 28.04 -3.72 -2.96
C SER A 103 28.29 -3.13 -4.36
N ASP A 104 28.46 -1.81 -4.38
CA ASP A 104 28.89 -0.97 -5.51
C ASP A 104 27.81 -0.69 -6.57
N ASP A 105 27.11 0.45 -6.44
CA ASP A 105 27.50 1.65 -7.19
C ASP A 105 26.62 2.86 -6.83
N ASN A 106 27.26 4.03 -6.88
CA ASN A 106 26.71 5.32 -6.48
C ASN A 106 25.58 5.76 -7.44
N SER A 107 24.31 5.57 -7.06
CA SER A 107 23.20 6.28 -7.71
C SER A 107 22.12 6.67 -6.72
N GLY A 108 21.85 7.97 -6.63
CA GLY A 108 20.90 8.55 -5.69
C GLY A 108 19.49 8.01 -5.90
N ASN A 109 19.05 7.19 -4.95
CA ASN A 109 17.65 6.86 -4.74
C ASN A 109 17.36 7.07 -3.26
N TYR A 110 16.40 7.93 -2.95
CA TYR A 110 15.86 8.10 -1.60
C TYR A 110 15.10 6.83 -1.20
N SER A 111 15.82 5.76 -0.86
CA SER A 111 15.25 4.68 -0.07
C SER A 111 15.09 5.20 1.35
N GLN A 112 13.86 5.44 1.78
CA GLN A 112 13.57 5.53 3.21
C GLN A 112 13.97 4.19 3.83
N HIS A 113 15.16 4.14 4.42
CA HIS A 113 15.55 3.06 5.31
C HIS A 113 14.60 3.12 6.51
N PHE A 114 13.61 2.24 6.54
CA PHE A 114 12.90 1.96 7.77
C PHE A 114 13.90 1.27 8.70
N ASN A 115 14.42 2.00 9.69
CA ASN A 115 15.19 1.43 10.78
C ASN A 115 14.23 0.59 11.64
N LEU A 116 13.99 -0.65 11.22
CA LEU A 116 13.26 -1.62 12.02
C LEU A 116 14.19 -2.04 13.16
N PRO A 117 13.80 -1.86 14.43
CA PRO A 117 14.61 -2.30 15.55
C PRO A 117 14.97 -3.78 15.42
N ASN A 118 16.24 -4.13 15.65
CA ASN A 118 16.72 -5.52 15.55
C ASN A 118 15.89 -6.49 16.40
N SER A 119 15.37 -6.02 17.54
CA SER A 119 14.49 -6.79 18.40
C SER A 119 13.20 -7.23 17.70
N ILE A 120 12.64 -6.42 16.79
CA ILE A 120 11.45 -6.80 16.03
C ILE A 120 11.82 -7.83 14.97
N LEU A 121 12.99 -7.68 14.34
CA LEU A 121 13.48 -8.63 13.34
C LEU A 121 13.72 -10.01 13.94
N GLU A 122 14.36 -10.08 15.11
CA GLU A 122 14.59 -11.34 15.84
C GLU A 122 13.28 -12.03 16.22
N ASN A 123 12.32 -11.29 16.80
CA ASN A 123 11.00 -11.83 17.12
C ASN A 123 10.26 -12.38 15.88
N LEU A 124 10.40 -11.73 14.73
CA LEU A 124 9.80 -12.21 13.48
C LEU A 124 10.47 -13.49 12.99
N HIS A 125 11.79 -13.60 13.11
CA HIS A 125 12.52 -14.83 12.75
C HIS A 125 12.10 -16.00 13.63
N ASP A 126 11.97 -15.79 14.94
CA ASP A 126 11.53 -16.82 15.88
C ASP A 126 10.10 -17.29 15.56
N TYR A 127 9.20 -16.35 15.27
CA TYR A 127 7.83 -16.68 14.88
C TYR A 127 7.77 -17.50 13.58
N ILE A 128 8.59 -17.14 12.58
CA ILE A 128 8.71 -17.90 11.33
C ILE A 128 9.20 -19.33 11.59
N ALA A 129 10.18 -19.49 12.49
CA ALA A 129 10.71 -20.80 12.85
C ALA A 129 9.63 -21.68 13.49
N ILE A 130 8.89 -21.13 14.45
CA ILE A 130 7.78 -21.82 15.13
C ILE A 130 6.71 -22.24 14.11
N LEU A 131 6.26 -21.33 13.24
CA LEU A 131 5.24 -21.62 12.22
C LEU A 131 5.69 -22.69 11.23
N LYS A 132 6.97 -22.71 10.83
CA LYS A 132 7.49 -23.76 9.94
C LYS A 132 7.44 -25.13 10.62
N HIS A 133 7.89 -25.20 11.87
CA HIS A 133 7.86 -26.43 12.65
C HIS A 133 6.43 -26.97 12.82
N GLU A 134 5.48 -26.10 13.16
CA GLU A 134 4.08 -26.49 13.33
C GLU A 134 3.46 -27.00 12.02
N ASN A 135 3.74 -26.35 10.90
CA ASN A 135 3.30 -26.81 9.59
C ASN A 135 3.87 -28.19 9.23
N GLU A 136 5.13 -28.48 9.58
CA GLU A 136 5.71 -29.80 9.37
C GLU A 136 5.05 -30.87 10.24
N SER A 137 4.77 -30.55 11.51
CA SER A 137 4.06 -31.46 12.42
C SER A 137 2.66 -31.79 11.89
N LEU A 138 1.90 -30.77 11.47
CA LEU A 138 0.56 -30.94 10.90
C LEU A 138 0.58 -31.74 9.60
N LYS A 139 1.58 -31.52 8.73
CA LYS A 139 1.75 -32.30 7.50
C LYS A 139 1.98 -33.78 7.80
N LYS A 140 2.86 -34.09 8.75
CA LYS A 140 3.12 -35.48 9.18
C LYS A 140 1.86 -36.12 9.76
N GLU A 141 1.13 -35.40 10.60
CA GLU A 141 -0.13 -35.89 11.16
C GLU A 141 -1.15 -36.21 10.05
N LEU A 142 -1.33 -35.33 9.06
CA LEU A 142 -2.19 -35.59 7.90
C LEU A 142 -1.75 -36.80 7.08
N GLU A 143 -0.44 -37.03 6.90
CA GLU A 143 0.09 -38.22 6.24
C GLU A 143 -0.21 -39.50 7.04
N THR A 144 -0.10 -39.46 8.36
CA THR A 144 -0.47 -40.60 9.21
C THR A 144 -1.97 -40.94 9.16
N PHE A 145 -2.83 -39.93 9.01
CA PHE A 145 -4.27 -40.13 8.84
C PHE A 145 -4.67 -40.60 7.44
N LYS A 146 -3.92 -40.26 6.39
CA LYS A 146 -4.15 -40.76 5.02
C LYS A 146 -3.70 -42.21 4.81
N ASN A 147 -2.74 -42.67 5.61
CA ASN A 147 -2.20 -44.03 5.56
C ASN A 147 -2.93 -45.00 6.52
N LYS A 148 -3.99 -44.54 7.20
CA LYS A 148 -4.94 -45.32 8.00
C LYS A 148 -6.22 -45.55 7.21
#